data_AF-A0A8H5R7G0-F1
#
_entry.id   AF-A0A8H5R7G0-F1
#
_cell.length_a   1.000
_cell.length_b   1.000
_cell.length_c   1.000
_cell.angle_alpha   90.00
_cell.angle_beta   90.00
_cell.angle_gamma   90.00
#
_symmetry.space_group_name_H-M   'P 1'
#
loop_
_entity.id
_entity.type
_entity.pdbx_description
1 polymer ?
#
loop_
_entity_poly.entity_id
_entity_poly.type
_entity_poly.pdbx_seq_one_letter_code
_entity_poly.pdbx_strand_id
1 'polypeptide(L)'
;MANYDLQNICVFLVDVAKEAGEMICAARPTLSTTSSKKNTADIVTETDQAVEKFIYESLQQQFPTFAFIGEETFEHGTTLTNKPTFIVDPIDGTSNFVHGFPVVCVSIALVVHGQPTIGVVYNPFQDELWSAIRGGGAFVSQGGASPRKLPLCSLPLGNIQTASISLEWGSDRQGPNFDLNLKVFTNLARAVASGGHFANSLRFMGSAAVAICRVAAGQQDAFWECGCWSWDVAAAWCVLLEAGGIMVDGHPGNMHPPLDNRRYLAVRPATTGQQEFVEEFWSVIGDSRSTYGPA
;
A
#
# COMPACT_ATOMS: atom_id res chain seq x y z
N MET A 1 2.97 20.19 -20.04
CA MET A 1 3.34 18.96 -19.29
C MET A 1 4.12 18.10 -20.25
N ALA A 2 5.28 17.56 -19.86
CA ALA A 2 6.00 16.63 -20.71
C ALA A 2 5.06 15.45 -21.04
N ASN A 3 4.91 15.13 -22.33
CA ASN A 3 4.01 14.09 -22.80
C ASN A 3 4.73 12.76 -22.66
N TYR A 4 4.75 12.21 -21.44
CA TYR A 4 5.30 10.88 -21.19
C TYR A 4 4.40 9.83 -21.82
N ASP A 5 5.01 8.82 -22.45
CA ASP A 5 4.26 7.66 -22.93
C ASP A 5 3.92 6.74 -21.75
N LEU A 6 2.88 7.11 -21.00
CA LEU A 6 2.49 6.43 -19.78
C LEU A 6 2.14 4.95 -20.01
N GLN A 7 1.63 4.62 -21.20
CA GLN A 7 1.28 3.25 -21.56
C GLN A 7 2.54 2.38 -21.67
N ASN A 8 3.54 2.84 -22.43
CA ASN A 8 4.79 2.10 -22.58
C ASN A 8 5.59 2.04 -21.27
N ILE A 9 5.55 3.12 -20.47
CA ILE A 9 6.16 3.08 -19.12
C ILE A 9 5.45 2.02 -18.27
N CYS A 10 4.12 1.99 -18.22
CA CYS A 10 3.39 1.02 -17.43
C CYS A 10 3.67 -0.43 -17.85
N VAL A 11 3.75 -0.71 -19.15
CA VAL A 11 4.13 -2.04 -19.65
C VAL A 11 5.52 -2.42 -19.16
N PHE A 12 6.49 -1.51 -19.29
CA PHE A 12 7.84 -1.74 -18.78
C PHE A 12 7.89 -1.98 -17.26
N LEU A 13 7.13 -1.21 -16.48
CA LEU A 13 7.06 -1.41 -15.02
C LEU A 13 6.45 -2.76 -14.63
N VAL A 14 5.47 -3.26 -15.42
CA VAL A 14 4.90 -4.60 -15.23
C VAL A 14 5.94 -5.68 -15.48
N ASP A 15 6.75 -5.55 -16.54
CA ASP A 15 7.81 -6.52 -16.85
C ASP A 15 8.88 -6.52 -15.74
N VAL A 16 9.33 -5.35 -15.30
CA VAL A 16 10.27 -5.20 -14.17
C VAL A 16 9.71 -5.81 -12.89
N ALA A 17 8.44 -5.56 -12.56
CA ALA A 17 7.81 -6.13 -11.36
C ALA A 17 7.73 -7.67 -11.42
N LYS A 18 7.48 -8.24 -12.60
CA LYS A 18 7.46 -9.70 -12.79
C LYS A 18 8.84 -10.32 -12.63
N GLU A 19 9.87 -9.75 -13.25
CA GLU A 19 11.26 -10.21 -13.09
C GLU A 19 11.73 -10.11 -11.63
N ALA A 20 11.40 -9.01 -10.95
CA ALA A 20 11.63 -8.87 -9.51
C ALA A 20 10.89 -9.96 -8.70
N GLY A 21 9.64 -10.25 -9.06
CA GLY A 21 8.86 -11.33 -8.44
C GLY A 21 9.47 -12.72 -8.63
N GLU A 22 10.08 -13.01 -9.79
CA GLU A 22 10.82 -14.25 -10.01
C GLU A 22 12.03 -14.36 -9.07
N MET A 23 12.75 -13.26 -8.82
CA MET A 23 13.84 -13.22 -7.84
C MET A 23 13.34 -13.53 -6.42
N ILE A 24 12.20 -12.96 -6.02
CA ILE A 24 11.56 -13.21 -4.71
C ILE A 24 11.15 -14.68 -4.58
N CYS A 25 10.54 -15.27 -5.62
CA CYS A 25 10.15 -16.68 -5.58
C CYS A 25 11.33 -17.67 -5.60
N ALA A 26 12.46 -17.28 -6.22
CA ALA A 26 13.68 -18.09 -6.22
C ALA A 26 14.45 -18.00 -4.89
N ALA A 27 14.25 -16.92 -4.13
CA ALA A 27 14.88 -16.73 -2.84
C ALA A 27 14.40 -17.78 -1.83
N ARG A 28 15.37 -18.32 -1.06
CA ARG A 28 15.09 -19.25 0.03
C ARG A 28 15.35 -18.52 1.34
N PRO A 29 14.33 -18.04 2.06
CA PRO A 29 14.54 -17.45 3.38
C PRO A 29 15.03 -18.54 4.34
N THR A 30 16.34 -18.68 4.49
CA THR A 30 16.94 -19.51 5.54
C THR A 30 17.11 -18.67 6.78
N LEU A 31 16.48 -19.01 7.90
CA LEU A 31 16.77 -18.42 9.21
C LEU A 31 18.22 -18.74 9.61
N SER A 32 19.17 -17.87 9.28
CA SER A 32 20.56 -17.97 9.73
C SER A 32 20.60 -17.66 11.22
N THR A 33 21.02 -18.64 12.01
CA THR A 33 21.22 -18.54 13.46
C THR A 33 22.56 -17.90 13.83
N THR A 34 23.33 -17.41 12.85
CA THR A 34 24.68 -16.88 13.07
C THR A 34 24.85 -15.52 12.43
N SER A 35 24.34 -14.47 13.08
CA SER A 35 25.15 -13.28 13.37
C SER A 35 24.51 -12.48 14.50
N SER A 36 25.35 -11.92 15.36
CA SER A 36 24.92 -11.07 16.47
C SER A 36 24.43 -9.72 15.94
N LYS A 37 23.14 -9.61 15.65
CA LYS A 37 22.37 -8.36 15.55
C LYS A 37 20.88 -8.71 15.67
N LYS A 38 20.07 -7.74 16.06
CA LYS A 38 18.75 -7.95 16.66
C LYS A 38 17.73 -8.47 15.64
N ASN A 39 17.11 -9.62 15.98
CA ASN A 39 15.92 -10.19 15.35
C ASN A 39 16.09 -10.75 13.93
N THR A 40 15.07 -11.51 13.51
CA THR A 40 14.80 -12.19 12.23
C THR A 40 14.96 -11.36 10.94
N ALA A 41 15.49 -10.14 11.02
CA ALA A 41 15.57 -9.15 9.96
C ALA A 41 16.77 -9.31 9.00
N ASP A 42 17.85 -10.00 9.38
CA ASP A 42 19.13 -9.92 8.66
C ASP A 42 19.16 -10.61 7.26
N ILE A 43 18.23 -11.51 6.92
CA ILE A 43 18.21 -12.22 5.62
C ILE A 43 17.22 -11.63 4.62
N VAL A 44 16.14 -11.06 5.15
CA VAL A 44 15.22 -10.23 4.40
C VAL A 44 16.02 -9.13 3.72
N THR A 45 16.86 -8.43 4.47
CA THR A 45 17.70 -7.35 3.93
C THR A 45 18.52 -7.73 2.69
N GLU A 46 19.01 -8.97 2.53
CA GLU A 46 19.76 -9.33 1.31
C GLU A 46 18.87 -9.49 0.08
N THR A 47 17.69 -10.09 0.24
CA THR A 47 16.77 -10.30 -0.89
C THR A 47 16.14 -8.97 -1.28
N ASP A 48 15.66 -8.19 -0.30
CA ASP A 48 15.12 -6.84 -0.49
C ASP A 48 16.14 -5.93 -1.21
N GLN A 49 17.39 -5.89 -0.75
CA GLN A 49 18.44 -5.09 -1.40
C GLN A 49 18.77 -5.56 -2.82
N ALA A 50 18.79 -6.87 -3.07
CA ALA A 50 19.04 -7.41 -4.40
C ALA A 50 17.91 -7.06 -5.38
N VAL A 51 16.66 -7.17 -4.93
CA VAL A 51 15.47 -6.81 -5.71
C VAL A 51 15.41 -5.31 -5.98
N GLU A 52 15.62 -4.47 -4.95
CA GLU A 52 15.63 -3.02 -5.12
C GLU A 52 16.74 -2.58 -6.08
N LYS A 53 17.94 -3.16 -5.95
CA LYS A 53 19.04 -2.87 -6.87
C LYS A 53 18.69 -3.20 -8.31
N PHE A 54 18.11 -4.38 -8.55
CA PHE A 54 17.66 -4.77 -9.89
C PHE A 54 16.62 -3.79 -10.46
N ILE A 55 15.61 -3.44 -9.66
CA ILE A 55 14.58 -2.48 -10.06
C ILE A 55 15.22 -1.11 -10.36
N TYR A 56 16.08 -0.62 -9.48
CA TYR A 56 16.79 0.65 -9.64
C TYR A 56 17.62 0.69 -10.93
N GLU A 57 18.45 -0.33 -11.18
CA GLU A 57 19.30 -0.40 -12.37
C GLU A 57 18.45 -0.43 -13.66
N SER A 58 17.36 -1.21 -13.66
CA SER A 58 16.40 -1.28 -14.78
C SER A 58 15.75 0.08 -15.06
N LEU A 59 15.27 0.75 -14.01
CA LEU A 59 14.62 2.06 -14.10
C LEU A 59 15.61 3.15 -14.56
N GLN A 60 16.81 3.19 -14.00
CA GLN A 60 17.82 4.21 -14.33
C GLN A 60 18.38 4.03 -15.74
N GLN A 61 18.49 2.79 -16.23
CA GLN A 61 18.90 2.53 -17.60
C GLN A 61 17.90 3.12 -18.61
N GLN A 62 16.60 2.95 -18.35
CA GLN A 62 15.54 3.41 -19.27
C GLN A 62 15.15 4.87 -19.06
N PHE A 63 15.22 5.38 -17.82
CA PHE A 63 14.76 6.71 -17.42
C PHE A 63 15.80 7.45 -16.55
N PRO A 64 17.00 7.75 -17.08
CA PRO A 64 18.13 8.29 -16.31
C PRO A 64 17.91 9.70 -15.73
N THR A 65 16.80 10.36 -16.09
CA THR A 65 16.46 11.72 -15.60
C THR A 65 15.44 11.70 -14.48
N PHE A 66 14.83 10.55 -14.19
CA PHE A 66 13.81 10.41 -13.16
C PHE A 66 14.49 10.14 -11.82
N ALA A 67 13.94 10.73 -10.76
CA ALA A 67 14.40 10.46 -9.41
C ALA A 67 13.91 9.09 -8.94
N PHE A 68 14.50 8.60 -7.84
CA PHE A 68 14.18 7.30 -7.25
C PHE A 68 14.07 7.45 -5.73
N ILE A 69 13.08 6.78 -5.16
CA ILE A 69 12.89 6.61 -3.71
C ILE A 69 12.58 5.12 -3.52
N GLY A 70 13.54 4.35 -2.99
CA GLY A 70 13.35 2.96 -2.59
C GLY A 70 13.40 2.84 -1.07
N GLU A 71 12.76 1.80 -0.52
CA GLU A 71 12.80 1.51 0.92
C GLU A 71 14.22 1.27 1.44
N GLU A 72 14.98 0.40 0.77
CA GLU A 72 16.27 -0.09 1.25
C GLU A 72 17.39 0.94 1.11
N THR A 73 17.28 1.83 0.12
CA THR A 73 18.20 2.95 -0.12
C THR A 73 17.68 4.28 0.41
N PHE A 74 16.59 4.29 1.17
CA PHE A 74 16.01 5.53 1.68
C PHE A 74 16.94 6.26 2.66
N GLU A 75 17.30 7.49 2.31
CA GLU A 75 18.02 8.39 3.22
C GLU A 75 17.04 9.31 3.95
N HIS A 76 17.16 9.37 5.29
CA HIS A 76 16.31 10.20 6.12
C HIS A 76 16.43 11.69 5.73
N GLY A 77 15.28 12.33 5.47
CA GLY A 77 15.23 13.72 4.98
C GLY A 77 15.09 13.83 3.45
N THR A 78 15.11 12.73 2.72
CA THR A 78 14.71 12.71 1.30
C THR A 78 13.24 13.14 1.20
N THR A 79 12.98 14.13 0.35
CA THR A 79 11.64 14.69 0.15
C THR A 79 11.19 14.50 -1.29
N LEU A 80 9.90 14.21 -1.46
CA LEU A 80 9.29 14.11 -2.77
C LEU A 80 9.28 15.50 -3.43
N THR A 81 9.82 15.59 -4.65
CA THR A 81 9.87 16.85 -5.40
C THR A 81 8.90 16.84 -6.57
N ASN A 82 8.84 17.93 -7.33
CA ASN A 82 8.05 18.00 -8.57
C ASN A 82 8.64 17.18 -9.74
N LYS A 83 9.87 16.65 -9.60
CA LYS A 83 10.46 15.79 -10.62
C LYS A 83 9.72 14.45 -10.71
N PRO A 84 9.58 13.86 -11.91
CA PRO A 84 9.15 12.47 -12.03
C PRO A 84 10.03 11.58 -11.16
N THR A 85 9.39 10.83 -10.27
CA THR A 85 10.07 10.03 -9.25
C THR A 85 9.46 8.64 -9.26
N PHE A 86 10.29 7.61 -9.41
CA PHE A 86 9.89 6.26 -9.10
C PHE A 86 9.93 6.07 -7.58
N ILE A 87 8.84 5.54 -7.03
CA ILE A 87 8.78 5.14 -5.62
C ILE A 87 8.58 3.63 -5.59
N VAL A 88 9.46 2.92 -4.89
CA VAL A 88 9.55 1.46 -4.95
C VAL A 88 9.60 0.88 -3.54
N ASP A 89 8.78 -0.15 -3.31
CA ASP A 89 8.98 -1.13 -2.26
C ASP A 89 9.35 -2.46 -2.96
N PRO A 90 10.58 -2.97 -2.76
CA PRO A 90 11.00 -4.22 -3.39
C PRO A 90 10.20 -5.43 -2.87
N ILE A 91 9.83 -5.47 -1.59
CA ILE A 91 9.11 -6.57 -0.93
C ILE A 91 8.21 -6.02 0.20
N ASP A 92 7.02 -5.52 -0.17
CA ASP A 92 5.99 -5.19 0.80
C ASP A 92 5.44 -6.50 1.39
N GLY A 93 5.40 -6.57 2.72
CA GLY A 93 5.13 -7.80 3.45
C GLY A 93 6.36 -8.66 3.69
N THR A 94 7.53 -8.05 3.88
CA THR A 94 8.76 -8.68 4.38
C THR A 94 8.53 -9.72 5.50
N SER A 95 7.69 -9.41 6.50
CA SER A 95 7.38 -10.36 7.58
C SER A 95 6.63 -11.60 7.05
N ASN A 96 5.72 -11.40 6.09
CA ASN A 96 5.01 -12.49 5.43
C ASN A 96 5.98 -13.34 4.61
N PHE A 97 6.93 -12.71 3.91
CA PHE A 97 7.97 -13.40 3.14
C PHE A 97 8.81 -14.34 4.02
N VAL A 98 9.29 -13.87 5.19
CA VAL A 98 10.05 -14.70 6.16
C VAL A 98 9.25 -15.92 6.62
N HIS A 99 7.95 -15.75 6.84
CA HIS A 99 7.09 -16.79 7.38
C HIS A 99 6.41 -17.64 6.30
N GLY A 100 6.66 -17.38 5.01
CA GLY A 100 6.02 -18.07 3.89
C GLY A 100 4.51 -17.82 3.78
N PHE A 101 4.02 -16.70 4.32
CA PHE A 101 2.63 -16.29 4.14
C PHE A 101 2.48 -15.64 2.76
N PRO A 102 1.53 -16.07 1.90
CA PRO A 102 1.55 -15.76 0.46
C PRO A 102 0.97 -14.37 0.12
N VAL A 103 1.17 -13.39 1.00
CA VAL A 103 0.76 -12.00 0.81
C VAL A 103 2.02 -11.15 0.87
N VAL A 104 2.72 -11.12 -0.25
CA VAL A 104 4.00 -10.41 -0.44
C VAL A 104 3.95 -9.82 -1.84
N CYS A 105 4.40 -8.58 -2.04
CA CYS A 105 4.37 -7.98 -3.36
C CYS A 105 5.53 -7.04 -3.65
N VAL A 106 5.82 -6.87 -4.94
CA VAL A 106 6.63 -5.76 -5.45
C VAL A 106 5.70 -4.58 -5.72
N SER A 107 6.04 -3.39 -5.23
CA SER A 107 5.27 -2.15 -5.43
C SER A 107 6.12 -1.14 -6.19
N ILE A 108 5.66 -0.69 -7.36
CA ILE A 108 6.37 0.30 -8.20
C ILE A 108 5.39 1.38 -8.63
N ALA A 109 5.68 2.62 -8.25
CA ALA A 109 4.91 3.79 -8.64
C ALA A 109 5.75 4.75 -9.48
N LEU A 110 5.15 5.38 -10.49
CA LEU A 110 5.64 6.63 -11.05
C LEU A 110 4.81 7.78 -10.50
N VAL A 111 5.48 8.73 -9.86
CA VAL A 111 4.88 9.93 -9.30
C VAL A 111 5.34 11.15 -10.10
N VAL A 112 4.38 11.95 -10.59
CA VAL A 112 4.65 13.17 -11.37
C VAL A 112 3.97 14.34 -10.69
N HIS A 113 4.72 15.40 -10.39
CA HIS A 113 4.23 16.58 -9.66
C HIS A 113 3.55 16.21 -8.32
N GLY A 114 4.15 15.27 -7.58
CA GLY A 114 3.63 14.80 -6.29
C GLY A 114 2.36 13.95 -6.38
N GLN A 115 1.93 13.56 -7.58
CA GLN A 115 0.71 12.77 -7.80
C GLN A 115 1.03 11.37 -8.34
N PRO A 116 0.50 10.30 -7.73
CA PRO A 116 0.57 8.95 -8.31
C PRO A 116 0.01 8.97 -9.74
N THR A 117 0.83 8.54 -10.70
CA THR A 117 0.52 8.63 -12.14
C THR A 117 0.51 7.25 -12.81
N ILE A 118 1.40 6.35 -12.39
CA ILE A 118 1.34 4.93 -12.71
C ILE A 118 1.54 4.17 -11.41
N GLY A 119 0.79 3.08 -11.21
CA GLY A 119 1.00 2.15 -10.10
C GLY A 119 0.99 0.72 -10.60
N VAL A 120 1.98 -0.06 -10.18
CA VAL A 120 2.07 -1.50 -10.42
C VAL A 120 2.32 -2.18 -9.08
N VAL A 121 1.45 -3.14 -8.72
CA VAL A 121 1.61 -3.98 -7.53
C VAL A 121 1.52 -5.43 -7.98
N TYR A 122 2.54 -6.24 -7.69
CA TYR A 122 2.60 -7.62 -8.13
C TYR A 122 2.88 -8.57 -6.98
N ASN A 123 1.94 -9.46 -6.68
CA ASN A 123 2.15 -10.59 -5.77
C ASN A 123 2.58 -11.82 -6.56
N PRO A 124 3.87 -12.22 -6.49
CA PRO A 124 4.39 -13.32 -7.30
C PRO A 124 3.96 -14.70 -6.79
N PHE A 125 3.64 -14.86 -5.50
CA PHE A 125 3.21 -16.14 -4.94
C PHE A 125 1.78 -16.52 -5.32
N GLN A 126 0.96 -15.53 -5.67
CA GLN A 126 -0.44 -15.71 -6.11
C GLN A 126 -0.63 -15.41 -7.61
N ASP A 127 0.45 -15.07 -8.31
CA ASP A 127 0.47 -14.53 -9.68
C ASP A 127 -0.65 -13.50 -9.88
N GLU A 128 -0.70 -12.49 -9.01
CA GLU A 128 -1.73 -11.45 -9.04
C GLU A 128 -1.09 -10.08 -9.24
N LEU A 129 -1.53 -9.39 -10.29
CA LEU A 129 -0.96 -8.13 -10.74
C LEU A 129 -2.06 -7.07 -10.81
N TRP A 130 -1.87 -5.97 -10.08
CA TRP A 130 -2.64 -4.75 -10.21
C TRP A 130 -1.83 -3.70 -10.96
N SER A 131 -2.48 -3.02 -11.89
CA SER A 131 -1.87 -1.90 -12.61
C SER A 131 -2.87 -0.78 -12.86
N ALA A 132 -2.39 0.45 -12.87
CA ALA A 132 -3.19 1.63 -13.18
C ALA A 132 -2.34 2.72 -13.82
N ILE A 133 -2.98 3.47 -14.69
CA ILE A 133 -2.44 4.70 -15.30
C ILE A 133 -3.44 5.80 -15.05
N ARG A 134 -2.97 6.99 -14.66
CA ARG A 134 -3.84 8.14 -14.43
C ARG A 134 -4.70 8.47 -15.65
N GLY A 135 -6.03 8.45 -15.46
CA GLY A 135 -7.03 8.62 -16.52
C GLY A 135 -7.21 7.40 -17.45
N GLY A 136 -6.48 6.32 -17.21
CA GLY A 136 -6.55 5.06 -17.96
C GLY A 136 -7.38 3.97 -17.26
N GLY A 137 -7.74 4.17 -16.00
CA GLY A 137 -8.39 3.18 -15.17
C GLY A 137 -7.41 2.18 -14.52
N ALA A 138 -7.94 1.38 -13.60
CA ALA A 138 -7.20 0.34 -12.90
C ALA A 138 -7.63 -1.06 -13.35
N PHE A 139 -6.70 -2.01 -13.30
CA PHE A 139 -6.89 -3.37 -13.76
C PHE A 139 -6.24 -4.38 -12.81
N VAL A 140 -6.81 -5.58 -12.75
CA VAL A 140 -6.24 -6.76 -12.08
C VAL A 140 -6.17 -7.94 -13.04
N SER A 141 -5.04 -8.64 -13.07
CA SER A 141 -4.89 -9.94 -13.74
C SER A 141 -4.39 -10.98 -12.76
N GLN A 142 -4.78 -12.23 -12.95
CA GLN A 142 -4.32 -13.35 -12.12
C GLN A 142 -4.09 -14.61 -12.95
N GLY A 143 -3.02 -15.37 -12.69
CA GLY A 143 -2.82 -16.69 -13.31
C GLY A 143 -2.62 -16.62 -14.83
N GLY A 144 -1.98 -15.56 -15.34
CA GLY A 144 -1.87 -15.28 -16.78
C GLY A 144 -3.19 -14.93 -17.50
N ALA A 145 -4.31 -14.76 -16.79
CA ALA A 145 -5.59 -14.38 -17.38
C ALA A 145 -5.56 -12.93 -17.92
N SER A 146 -6.45 -12.62 -18.87
CA SER A 146 -6.60 -11.26 -19.37
C SER A 146 -6.96 -10.27 -18.25
N PRO A 147 -6.39 -9.05 -18.26
CA PRO A 147 -6.70 -8.05 -17.24
C PRO A 147 -8.19 -7.71 -17.18
N ARG A 148 -8.73 -7.67 -15.96
CA ARG A 148 -10.09 -7.23 -15.65
C ARG A 148 -10.06 -5.83 -15.09
N LYS A 149 -10.93 -4.95 -15.58
CA LYS A 149 -11.05 -3.58 -15.07
C LYS A 149 -11.61 -3.57 -13.65
N LEU A 150 -11.05 -2.72 -12.80
CA LEU A 150 -11.52 -2.46 -11.44
C LEU A 150 -12.57 -1.34 -11.40
N PRO A 151 -13.46 -1.34 -10.38
CA PRO A 151 -13.59 -2.36 -9.33
C PRO A 151 -14.24 -3.66 -9.85
N LEU A 152 -13.99 -4.79 -9.17
CA LEU A 152 -14.69 -6.05 -9.47
C LEU A 152 -16.12 -6.05 -8.88
N CYS A 153 -16.34 -5.27 -7.82
CA CYS A 153 -17.63 -5.07 -7.18
C CYS A 153 -17.81 -3.58 -6.86
N SER A 154 -18.93 -2.99 -7.27
CA SER A 154 -19.27 -1.60 -6.94
C SER A 154 -20.71 -1.53 -6.43
N LEU A 155 -20.84 -1.59 -5.10
CA LEU A 155 -22.11 -1.41 -4.39
C LEU A 155 -22.08 -0.07 -3.64
N PRO A 156 -23.24 0.49 -3.25
CA PRO A 156 -23.26 1.57 -2.26
C PRO A 156 -22.44 1.19 -1.02
N LEU A 157 -21.73 2.16 -0.44
CA LEU A 157 -21.00 1.94 0.79
C LEU A 157 -21.94 2.19 1.98
N GLY A 158 -22.04 1.19 2.85
CA GLY A 158 -22.82 1.26 4.09
C GLY A 158 -22.03 1.89 5.22
N ASN A 159 -22.42 1.56 6.45
CA ASN A 159 -21.72 1.97 7.66
C ASN A 159 -20.66 0.94 8.10
N ILE A 160 -19.89 1.27 9.14
CA ILE A 160 -18.86 0.40 9.71
C ILE A 160 -19.40 -0.99 10.08
N GLN A 161 -20.64 -1.09 10.57
CA GLN A 161 -21.24 -2.36 10.99
C GLN A 161 -21.44 -3.36 9.85
N THR A 162 -21.42 -2.91 8.60
CA THR A 162 -21.48 -3.77 7.41
C THR A 162 -20.13 -3.96 6.74
N ALA A 163 -19.12 -3.21 7.17
CA ALA A 163 -17.86 -3.06 6.45
C ALA A 163 -16.83 -4.15 6.79
N SER A 164 -16.05 -4.52 5.77
CA SER A 164 -14.79 -5.26 5.90
C SER A 164 -13.62 -4.30 5.87
N ILE A 165 -12.91 -4.17 6.99
CA ILE A 165 -11.86 -3.19 7.20
C ILE A 165 -10.52 -3.90 7.43
N SER A 166 -9.51 -3.52 6.67
CA SER A 166 -8.12 -3.91 6.89
C SER A 166 -7.43 -2.95 7.82
N LEU A 167 -6.65 -3.51 8.75
CA LEU A 167 -5.81 -2.82 9.72
C LEU A 167 -4.46 -3.52 9.74
N GLU A 168 -3.43 -2.81 10.21
CA GLU A 168 -2.13 -3.41 10.51
C GLU A 168 -1.64 -2.98 11.90
N TRP A 169 -0.73 -3.77 12.46
CA TRP A 169 -0.18 -3.50 13.80
C TRP A 169 0.90 -2.42 13.79
N GLY A 170 1.43 -2.06 12.62
CA GLY A 170 2.63 -1.24 12.49
C GLY A 170 3.88 -1.97 13.00
N SER A 171 5.03 -1.29 12.98
CA SER A 171 6.31 -1.82 13.50
C SER A 171 6.54 -1.49 14.98
N ASP A 172 5.91 -0.43 15.50
CA ASP A 172 5.97 -0.05 16.91
C ASP A 172 5.35 -1.16 17.80
N ARG A 173 6.02 -1.46 18.92
CA ARG A 173 5.56 -2.45 19.91
C ARG A 173 5.29 -1.85 21.28
N GLN A 174 5.41 -0.52 21.38
CA GLN A 174 5.19 0.28 22.58
C GLN A 174 5.00 1.75 22.17
N GLY A 175 4.49 2.57 23.09
CA GLY A 175 4.36 4.00 22.89
C GLY A 175 3.07 4.41 22.18
N PRO A 176 2.90 5.71 21.89
CA PRO A 176 1.60 6.29 21.55
C PRO A 176 0.98 5.74 20.26
N ASN A 177 1.77 5.35 19.26
CA ASN A 177 1.23 4.75 18.03
C ASN A 177 0.71 3.33 18.24
N PHE A 178 1.44 2.53 19.02
CA PHE A 178 0.98 1.19 19.40
C PHE A 178 -0.33 1.27 20.21
N ASP A 179 -0.40 2.19 21.17
CA ASP A 179 -1.60 2.42 21.97
C ASP A 179 -2.78 2.91 21.11
N LEU A 180 -2.52 3.76 20.12
CA LEU A 180 -3.52 4.18 19.13
C LEU A 180 -4.05 2.99 18.34
N ASN A 181 -3.18 2.14 17.77
CA ASN A 181 -3.59 0.98 16.98
C ASN A 181 -4.48 0.04 17.80
N LEU A 182 -4.10 -0.24 19.06
CA LEU A 182 -4.93 -1.03 19.99
C LEU A 182 -6.29 -0.37 20.28
N LYS A 183 -6.31 0.95 20.47
CA LYS A 183 -7.55 1.69 20.73
C LYS A 183 -8.48 1.65 19.52
N VAL A 184 -7.98 1.90 18.32
CA VAL A 184 -8.76 1.86 17.07
C VAL A 184 -9.32 0.47 16.83
N PHE A 185 -8.49 -0.57 16.95
CA PHE A 185 -8.94 -1.95 16.87
C PHE A 185 -10.05 -2.25 17.90
N THR A 186 -9.85 -1.84 19.16
CA THR A 186 -10.85 -2.04 20.21
C THR A 186 -12.17 -1.35 19.89
N ASN A 187 -12.11 -0.10 19.41
CA ASN A 187 -13.31 0.67 19.05
C ASN A 187 -14.06 0.02 17.88
N LEU A 188 -13.35 -0.47 16.86
CA LEU A 188 -13.97 -1.17 15.72
C LEU A 188 -14.56 -2.52 16.12
N ALA A 189 -13.83 -3.33 16.88
CA ALA A 189 -14.23 -4.70 17.21
C ALA A 189 -15.33 -4.79 18.27
N ARG A 190 -15.36 -3.84 19.22
CA ARG A 190 -16.27 -3.89 20.36
C ARG A 190 -17.73 -3.70 19.92
N ALA A 191 -18.63 -4.41 20.59
CA ALA A 191 -20.07 -4.29 20.37
C ALA A 191 -20.58 -2.86 20.61
N VAL A 192 -21.57 -2.44 19.82
CA VAL A 192 -22.21 -1.12 19.94
C VAL A 192 -22.76 -0.87 21.34
N ALA A 193 -23.40 -1.88 21.96
CA ALA A 193 -23.94 -1.80 23.32
C ALA A 193 -22.86 -1.56 24.40
N SER A 194 -21.58 -1.77 24.08
CA SER A 194 -20.44 -1.53 24.97
C SER A 194 -19.58 -0.34 24.52
N GLY A 195 -20.10 0.50 23.62
CA GLY A 195 -19.43 1.72 23.15
C GLY A 195 -18.38 1.49 22.05
N GLY A 196 -18.49 0.41 21.28
CA GLY A 196 -17.72 0.23 20.03
C GLY A 196 -18.59 0.39 18.77
N HIS A 197 -18.06 -0.04 17.62
CA HIS A 197 -18.72 0.09 16.32
C HIS A 197 -19.15 -1.24 15.71
N PHE A 198 -18.67 -2.37 16.23
CA PHE A 198 -18.96 -3.72 15.72
C PHE A 198 -18.77 -3.83 14.20
N ALA A 199 -17.56 -3.53 13.71
CA ALA A 199 -17.23 -3.74 12.31
C ALA A 199 -17.49 -5.20 11.91
N ASN A 200 -18.19 -5.42 10.78
CA ASN A 200 -18.56 -6.78 10.35
C ASN A 200 -17.34 -7.71 10.21
N SER A 201 -16.22 -7.14 9.76
CA SER A 201 -15.02 -7.90 9.48
C SER A 201 -13.78 -7.03 9.68
N LEU A 202 -12.84 -7.52 10.48
CA LEU A 202 -11.47 -6.97 10.56
C LEU A 202 -10.49 -7.94 9.90
N ARG A 203 -9.50 -7.40 9.19
CA ARG A 203 -8.45 -8.15 8.46
C ARG A 203 -7.08 -7.56 8.77
N PHE A 204 -6.08 -8.42 8.85
CA PHE A 204 -4.66 -8.07 8.94
C PHE A 204 -3.97 -8.90 7.86
N MET A 205 -3.46 -8.24 6.84
CA MET A 205 -2.89 -8.89 5.65
C MET A 205 -1.36 -8.91 5.68
N GLY A 206 -0.73 -8.00 6.43
CA GLY A 206 0.71 -7.88 6.55
C GLY A 206 1.40 -7.23 5.34
N SER A 207 0.64 -6.63 4.43
CA SER A 207 1.14 -5.83 3.29
C SER A 207 0.11 -4.73 2.99
N ALA A 208 0.55 -3.48 3.06
CA ALA A 208 -0.30 -2.32 2.84
C ALA A 208 -0.71 -2.20 1.37
N ALA A 209 0.22 -2.43 0.44
CA ALA A 209 -0.04 -2.31 -0.99
C ALA A 209 -1.08 -3.34 -1.46
N VAL A 210 -0.99 -4.59 -0.99
CA VAL A 210 -2.02 -5.61 -1.31
C VAL A 210 -3.35 -5.23 -0.67
N ALA A 211 -3.38 -4.82 0.60
CA ALA A 211 -4.63 -4.44 1.27
C ALA A 211 -5.34 -3.30 0.54
N ILE A 212 -4.62 -2.25 0.14
CA ILE A 212 -5.17 -1.13 -0.65
C ILE A 212 -5.66 -1.62 -2.03
N CYS A 213 -4.95 -2.53 -2.69
CA CYS A 213 -5.41 -3.11 -3.97
C CYS A 213 -6.69 -3.95 -3.80
N ARG A 214 -6.88 -4.64 -2.67
CA ARG A 214 -8.14 -5.34 -2.34
C ARG A 214 -9.28 -4.37 -2.10
N VAL A 215 -9.00 -3.22 -1.47
CA VAL A 215 -9.96 -2.11 -1.33
C VAL A 215 -10.33 -1.55 -2.71
N ALA A 216 -9.35 -1.29 -3.58
CA ALA A 216 -9.58 -0.83 -4.95
C ALA A 216 -10.43 -1.83 -5.77
N ALA A 217 -10.26 -3.13 -5.53
CA ALA A 217 -11.07 -4.16 -6.18
C ALA A 217 -12.52 -4.26 -5.65
N GLY A 218 -12.83 -3.63 -4.52
CA GLY A 218 -14.12 -3.76 -3.82
C GLY A 218 -14.26 -5.07 -3.04
N GLN A 219 -13.15 -5.74 -2.73
CA GLN A 219 -13.11 -6.96 -1.91
C GLN A 219 -13.07 -6.66 -0.41
N GLN A 220 -12.66 -5.43 -0.06
CA GLN A 220 -12.69 -4.83 1.27
C GLN A 220 -13.27 -3.42 1.14
N ASP A 221 -13.89 -2.91 2.20
CA ASP A 221 -14.51 -1.58 2.19
C ASP A 221 -13.50 -0.48 2.50
N ALA A 222 -12.54 -0.76 3.39
CA ALA A 222 -11.50 0.20 3.76
C ALA A 222 -10.20 -0.46 4.24
N PHE A 223 -9.12 0.32 4.19
CA PHE A 223 -7.84 0.04 4.83
C PHE A 223 -7.43 1.26 5.64
N TRP A 224 -7.01 1.06 6.89
CA TRP A 224 -6.48 2.13 7.74
C TRP A 224 -5.16 1.72 8.37
N GLU A 225 -4.17 2.59 8.21
CA GLU A 225 -2.88 2.45 8.90
C GLU A 225 -2.20 3.81 9.08
N CYS A 226 -1.56 3.97 10.24
CA CYS A 226 -0.61 5.04 10.51
C CYS A 226 0.79 4.44 10.59
N GLY A 227 1.75 5.05 9.88
CA GLY A 227 3.15 4.63 9.86
C GLY A 227 3.63 4.08 8.52
N CYS A 228 2.76 3.94 7.51
CA CYS A 228 3.19 3.57 6.16
C CYS A 228 4.08 4.65 5.55
N TRP A 229 5.11 4.26 4.81
CA TRP A 229 5.90 5.12 3.95
C TRP A 229 5.22 5.33 2.61
N SER A 230 5.80 6.21 1.78
CA SER A 230 5.28 6.46 0.44
C SER A 230 5.41 5.22 -0.46
N TRP A 231 6.42 4.37 -0.26
CA TRP A 231 6.61 3.15 -1.03
C TRP A 231 5.54 2.08 -0.78
N ASP A 232 5.08 1.95 0.47
CA ASP A 232 3.97 1.07 0.86
C ASP A 232 2.65 1.41 0.15
N VAL A 233 2.43 2.70 -0.20
CA VAL A 233 1.11 3.17 -0.65
C VAL A 233 1.08 3.73 -2.06
N ALA A 234 2.18 4.26 -2.61
CA ALA A 234 2.13 5.08 -3.83
C ALA A 234 1.55 4.35 -5.05
N ALA A 235 1.96 3.09 -5.26
CA ALA A 235 1.47 2.32 -6.40
C ALA A 235 -0.01 1.95 -6.20
N ALA A 236 -0.33 1.39 -5.04
CA ALA A 236 -1.70 0.99 -4.70
C ALA A 236 -2.67 2.19 -4.60
N TRP A 237 -2.18 3.38 -4.25
CA TRP A 237 -2.94 4.62 -4.27
C TRP A 237 -3.35 4.98 -5.70
N CYS A 238 -2.44 4.88 -6.68
CA CYS A 238 -2.81 5.06 -8.09
C CYS A 238 -3.89 4.07 -8.51
N VAL A 239 -3.75 2.79 -8.14
CA VAL A 239 -4.74 1.73 -8.40
C VAL A 239 -6.10 2.08 -7.78
N LEU A 240 -6.11 2.55 -6.53
CA LEU A 240 -7.31 2.94 -5.81
C LEU A 240 -8.06 4.09 -6.49
N LEU A 241 -7.36 5.17 -6.82
CA LEU A 241 -7.96 6.35 -7.46
C LEU A 241 -8.53 6.00 -8.83
N GLU A 242 -7.80 5.23 -9.63
CA GLU A 242 -8.23 4.84 -10.98
C GLU A 242 -9.32 3.77 -10.99
N ALA A 243 -9.54 3.09 -9.86
CA ALA A 243 -10.74 2.28 -9.62
C ALA A 243 -11.95 3.12 -9.15
N GLY A 244 -11.77 4.39 -8.79
CA GLY A 244 -12.82 5.27 -8.24
C GLY A 244 -12.92 5.26 -6.72
N GLY A 245 -11.90 4.74 -6.02
CA GLY A 245 -11.76 4.84 -4.58
C GLY A 245 -11.18 6.18 -4.15
N ILE A 246 -11.11 6.41 -2.84
CA ILE A 246 -10.49 7.61 -2.28
C ILE A 246 -9.45 7.24 -1.24
N MET A 247 -8.36 8.01 -1.20
CA MET A 247 -7.39 7.99 -0.11
C MET A 247 -7.51 9.31 0.65
N VAL A 248 -7.75 9.22 1.95
CA VAL A 248 -7.86 10.37 2.85
C VAL A 248 -6.90 10.20 4.04
N ASP A 249 -6.74 11.24 4.85
CA ASP A 249 -5.91 11.12 6.05
C ASP A 249 -6.52 10.08 7.00
N GLY A 250 -5.67 9.27 7.62
CA GLY A 250 -6.08 8.35 8.67
C GLY A 250 -6.69 9.07 9.89
N HIS A 251 -6.48 10.38 10.03
CA HIS A 251 -7.07 11.24 11.06
C HIS A 251 -8.15 12.18 10.50
N PRO A 252 -9.07 12.66 11.38
CA PRO A 252 -10.09 13.63 10.99
C PRO A 252 -9.54 14.94 10.41
N GLY A 253 -10.18 15.42 9.34
CA GLY A 253 -10.05 16.81 8.89
C GLY A 253 -9.29 17.04 7.59
N ASN A 254 -8.76 15.99 6.94
CA ASN A 254 -8.05 16.14 5.67
C ASN A 254 -8.45 15.06 4.65
N MET A 255 -9.25 15.46 3.65
CA MET A 255 -9.68 14.59 2.55
C MET A 255 -8.63 14.41 1.46
N HIS A 256 -7.57 15.22 1.45
CA HIS A 256 -6.57 15.24 0.38
C HIS A 256 -5.15 15.30 0.97
N PRO A 257 -4.73 14.26 1.71
CA PRO A 257 -3.39 14.19 2.27
C PRO A 257 -2.33 14.14 1.15
N PRO A 258 -1.12 14.69 1.39
CA PRO A 258 0.01 14.49 0.50
C PRO A 258 0.47 13.02 0.53
N LEU A 259 1.28 12.62 -0.45
CA LEU A 259 1.74 11.23 -0.58
C LEU A 259 2.70 10.79 0.54
N ASP A 260 3.31 11.72 1.25
CA ASP A 260 4.21 11.51 2.39
C ASP A 260 3.49 11.76 3.74
N ASN A 261 2.16 11.69 3.79
CA ASN A 261 1.36 11.96 4.98
C ASN A 261 1.55 10.95 6.13
N ARG A 262 2.02 9.73 5.83
CA ARG A 262 2.25 8.64 6.79
C ARG A 262 1.01 8.15 7.56
N ARG A 263 -0.18 8.59 7.19
CA ARG A 263 -1.46 8.24 7.83
C ARG A 263 -2.52 8.15 6.76
N TYR A 264 -3.10 6.97 6.58
CA TYR A 264 -3.91 6.69 5.40
C TYR A 264 -5.19 5.96 5.78
N LEU A 265 -6.29 6.44 5.22
CA LEU A 265 -7.55 5.73 5.14
C LEU A 265 -7.91 5.59 3.66
N ALA A 266 -7.75 4.38 3.12
CA ALA A 266 -8.23 4.02 1.79
C ALA A 266 -9.67 3.54 1.90
N VAL A 267 -10.54 4.05 1.02
CA VAL A 267 -11.95 3.65 0.95
C VAL A 267 -12.26 3.21 -0.48
N ARG A 268 -12.95 2.08 -0.61
CA ARG A 268 -13.21 1.45 -1.91
C ARG A 268 -14.04 2.32 -2.84
N PRO A 269 -14.03 2.01 -4.15
CA PRO A 269 -14.99 2.59 -5.08
C PRO A 269 -16.44 2.28 -4.66
N ALA A 270 -17.30 3.29 -4.70
CA ALA A 270 -18.73 3.16 -4.43
C ALA A 270 -19.52 4.24 -5.18
N THR A 271 -20.80 3.96 -5.46
CA THR A 271 -21.69 4.92 -6.12
C THR A 271 -22.11 6.06 -5.19
N THR A 272 -22.20 5.79 -3.88
CA THR A 272 -22.53 6.73 -2.80
C THR A 272 -21.92 6.22 -1.48
N GLY A 273 -21.76 7.09 -0.47
CA GLY A 273 -21.41 6.69 0.90
C GLY A 273 -19.93 6.82 1.28
N GLN A 274 -19.04 7.19 0.36
CA GLN A 274 -17.60 7.30 0.65
C GLN A 274 -17.31 8.37 1.71
N GLN A 275 -17.93 9.55 1.60
CA GLN A 275 -17.70 10.64 2.54
C GLN A 275 -18.29 10.31 3.92
N GLU A 276 -19.52 9.80 3.96
CA GLU A 276 -20.20 9.41 5.20
C GLU A 276 -19.43 8.31 5.93
N PHE A 277 -18.86 7.35 5.19
CA PHE A 277 -18.02 6.30 5.76
C PHE A 277 -16.72 6.88 6.34
N VAL A 278 -16.06 7.82 5.65
CA VAL A 278 -14.87 8.50 6.16
C VAL A 278 -15.19 9.23 7.46
N GLU A 279 -16.28 10.00 7.49
CA GLU A 279 -16.72 10.73 8.68
C GLU A 279 -17.04 9.79 9.86
N GLU A 280 -17.73 8.67 9.59
CA GLU A 280 -17.98 7.63 10.59
C GLU A 280 -16.67 7.01 11.08
N PHE A 281 -15.75 6.65 10.18
CA PHE A 281 -14.46 6.06 10.55
C PHE A 281 -13.61 7.02 11.38
N TRP A 282 -13.59 8.30 11.02
CA TRP A 282 -12.93 9.33 11.81
C TRP A 282 -13.49 9.47 13.23
N SER A 283 -14.77 9.17 13.46
CA SER A 283 -15.35 9.11 14.80
C SER A 283 -14.79 7.96 15.65
N VAL A 284 -14.34 6.86 15.03
CA VAL A 284 -13.65 5.74 15.70
C VAL A 284 -12.32 6.19 16.28
N ILE A 285 -11.60 7.05 15.55
CA ILE A 285 -10.31 7.61 15.96
C ILE A 285 -10.53 8.65 17.06
N GLY A 286 -11.53 9.52 16.89
CA GLY A 286 -11.83 10.63 17.79
C GLY A 286 -10.65 11.61 17.91
N ASP A 287 -10.32 11.98 19.14
CA ASP A 287 -9.22 12.93 19.44
C ASP A 287 -7.83 12.28 19.51
N SER A 288 -7.74 10.96 19.31
CA SER A 288 -6.45 10.27 19.34
C SER A 288 -5.61 10.63 18.11
N ARG A 289 -4.29 10.72 18.29
CA ARG A 289 -3.35 11.12 17.25
C ARG A 289 -2.12 10.22 17.25
N SER A 290 -1.73 9.77 16.07
CA SER A 290 -0.40 9.22 15.79
C SER A 290 0.67 10.32 15.86
N THR A 291 1.90 9.92 16.19
CA THR A 291 3.09 10.77 16.11
C THR A 291 3.70 10.79 14.69
N TYR A 292 3.15 10.00 13.75
CA TYR A 292 3.58 10.02 12.36
C TYR A 292 2.87 11.11 11.57
N GLY A 293 3.51 11.54 10.48
CA GLY A 293 2.98 12.50 9.53
C GLY A 293 3.17 13.95 9.95
N PRO A 294 2.58 14.92 9.22
CA PRO A 294 2.68 16.33 9.56
C PRO A 294 2.06 16.62 10.94
N ALA A 295 2.66 17.58 11.64
CA ALA A 295 2.25 18.05 12.97
C ALA A 295 0.86 18.70 12.97
#